data_AF-A0A5B7YKU6-F1
#
_entry.id   AF-A0A5B7YKU6-F1
#
_cell.length_a   1.000
_cell.length_b   1.000
_cell.length_c   1.000
_cell.angle_alpha   90.00
_cell.angle_beta   90.00
_cell.angle_gamma   90.00
#
_symmetry.space_group_name_H-M   'P 1'
#
loop_
_entity.id
_entity.type
_entity.pdbx_description
1 polymer ?
#
loop_
_entity_poly.entity_id
_entity_poly.type
_entity_poly.pdbx_seq_one_letter_code
_entity_poly.pdbx_strand_id
1 'polypeptide(L)'
;MVTINESYPNIGYLLNRLADIAGTKSMAVNGESRFRKEEDFASRKTSDPAVIGKSIRHLFYEPISKVVTDSFARFFCDSISLGLSNYKEIMKRVPMEGVEQGKVVYMLNKHLVVETLASIICEVGTRQMQTRNVPDFYCARNPVKAVIEFYNNNHTLPEHDLKRYFKDTDRTVRKWCSGEELPNIGNLTLLGQWASLSHPGASNDDRETLFFARFIDSFHRKTNYEFLDRLREAVIWRLTHNGHPQFDFGKIFYDFYINEISSANLYPLSVEGNELHQLLKRSITKPQGSLADYSARLLALKKSIEKHNLSDELRYQEEWLQGRILILSGRINAALEQYVKAVESSLYKSGSNIRELFKEALAVAAIQHKPHKPTMKKIKSRAIEFYPKIIEPQLRGVPVQITKEDIDEWRFWFVMHFPQCGWFEEGREALMVHLQQVGWAELSNKGGPRRSGLYSG
;
A
#
# COMPACT_ATOMS: atom_id res chain seq x y z
N MET A 1 8.30 18.51 6.75
CA MET A 1 7.52 17.27 6.98
C MET A 1 6.51 17.15 5.86
N VAL A 2 6.60 16.11 5.03
CA VAL A 2 5.56 15.79 4.04
C VAL A 2 4.42 15.14 4.81
N THR A 3 3.30 15.84 4.99
CA THR A 3 2.09 15.27 5.58
C THR A 3 1.49 14.28 4.58
N ILE A 4 1.56 12.99 4.89
CA ILE A 4 0.96 11.94 4.08
C ILE A 4 -0.52 11.89 4.44
N ASN A 5 -1.34 12.46 3.58
CA ASN A 5 -2.76 12.61 3.78
C ASN A 5 -3.56 11.46 3.13
N GLU A 6 -3.12 10.23 3.37
CA GLU A 6 -3.70 9.00 2.81
C GLU A 6 -4.09 8.08 3.97
N SER A 7 -5.33 7.57 3.99
CA SER A 7 -5.82 6.73 5.09
C SER A 7 -4.97 5.45 5.23
N TYR A 8 -4.74 4.74 4.13
CA TYR A 8 -3.66 3.76 4.07
C TYR A 8 -2.33 4.45 3.68
N PRO A 9 -1.19 4.11 4.30
CA PRO A 9 0.08 4.75 3.95
C PRO A 9 0.62 4.27 2.60
N ASN A 10 0.99 5.14 1.65
CA ASN A 10 1.51 4.65 0.37
C ASN A 10 2.69 3.66 0.47
N ILE A 11 2.85 2.84 -0.58
CA ILE A 11 3.87 1.78 -0.64
C ILE A 11 5.29 2.34 -0.48
N GLY A 12 5.57 3.53 -1.03
CA GLY A 12 6.87 4.17 -0.89
C GLY A 12 7.20 4.49 0.57
N TYR A 13 6.21 5.00 1.30
CA TYR A 13 6.30 5.23 2.74
C TYR A 13 6.49 3.93 3.52
N LEU A 14 5.73 2.88 3.21
CA LEU A 14 5.88 1.57 3.86
C LEU A 14 7.28 0.99 3.66
N LEU A 15 7.77 0.95 2.42
CA LEU A 15 9.12 0.48 2.10
C LEU A 15 10.19 1.29 2.84
N ASN A 16 10.02 2.61 2.92
CA ASN A 16 10.93 3.49 3.65
C ASN A 16 10.93 3.16 5.15
N ARG A 17 9.76 2.98 5.77
CA ARG A 17 9.65 2.62 7.19
C ARG A 17 10.22 1.25 7.49
N LEU A 18 9.95 0.26 6.63
CA LEU A 18 10.52 -1.09 6.77
C LEU A 18 12.05 -1.07 6.63
N ALA A 19 12.60 -0.27 5.71
CA ALA A 19 14.06 -0.12 5.55
C ALA A 19 14.71 0.58 6.75
N ASP A 20 14.01 1.53 7.38
CA ASP A 20 14.43 2.16 8.65
C ASP A 20 14.54 1.11 9.76
N ILE A 21 13.51 0.28 9.91
CA ILE A 21 13.47 -0.81 10.90
C ILE A 21 14.60 -1.83 10.63
N ALA A 22 14.78 -2.20 9.35
CA ALA A 22 15.88 -3.09 8.92
C ALA A 22 17.27 -2.47 9.07
N GLY A 23 17.39 -1.16 9.26
CA GLY A 23 18.68 -0.47 9.35
C GLY A 23 19.46 -0.47 8.04
N THR A 24 18.81 -0.72 6.91
CA THR A 24 19.43 -0.85 5.59
C THR A 24 19.50 0.47 4.84
N LYS A 25 18.74 1.48 5.29
CA LYS A 25 18.67 2.80 4.65
C LYS A 25 20.03 3.42 4.34
N SER A 26 20.91 3.52 5.33
CA SER A 26 22.22 4.18 5.18
C SER A 26 23.12 3.49 4.16
N MET A 27 22.97 2.17 3.97
CA MET A 27 23.72 1.41 2.97
C MET A 27 23.14 1.57 1.56
N ALA A 28 21.83 1.78 1.43
CA ALA A 28 21.19 2.00 0.15
C ALA A 28 21.57 3.37 -0.47
N VAL A 29 21.81 4.41 0.35
CA VAL A 29 22.15 5.77 -0.13
C VAL A 29 23.48 5.84 -0.91
N ASN A 30 24.41 4.91 -0.68
CA ASN A 30 25.78 4.96 -1.24
C ASN A 30 25.91 4.42 -2.68
N GLY A 31 24.81 4.06 -3.36
CA GLY A 31 24.82 3.64 -4.77
C GLY A 31 24.60 4.79 -5.77
N GLU A 32 24.94 4.60 -7.06
CA GLU A 32 24.69 5.56 -8.16
C GLU A 32 23.20 5.74 -8.53
N SER A 33 22.28 5.16 -7.77
CA SER A 33 20.90 5.00 -8.23
C SER A 33 20.08 6.29 -8.08
N ARG A 34 19.17 6.51 -9.03
CA ARG A 34 18.11 7.54 -9.04
C ARG A 34 17.10 7.46 -7.89
N PHE A 35 17.39 6.66 -6.86
CA PHE A 35 16.56 6.32 -5.71
C PHE A 35 17.10 6.95 -4.40
N ARG A 36 17.99 7.95 -4.54
CA ARG A 36 18.83 8.54 -3.49
C ARG A 36 18.11 9.39 -2.43
N LYS A 37 16.94 9.98 -2.71
CA LYS A 37 16.28 10.88 -1.76
C LYS A 37 15.06 10.21 -1.14
N GLU A 38 15.03 10.13 0.19
CA GLU A 38 13.90 9.61 0.98
C GLU A 38 12.56 10.27 0.60
N GLU A 39 12.64 11.55 0.23
CA GLU A 39 11.52 12.37 -0.23
C GLU A 39 10.94 11.89 -1.57
N ASP A 40 11.74 11.26 -2.45
CA ASP A 40 11.27 10.83 -3.77
C ASP A 40 10.36 9.61 -3.73
N PHE A 41 10.45 8.75 -2.70
CA PHE A 41 9.58 7.57 -2.57
C PHE A 41 8.32 7.86 -1.77
N ALA A 42 8.44 8.55 -0.64
CA ALA A 42 7.29 8.86 0.22
C ALA A 42 6.34 9.90 -0.41
N SER A 43 6.85 10.79 -1.28
CA SER A 43 6.03 11.76 -2.02
C SER A 43 5.33 11.17 -3.24
N ARG A 44 5.82 10.04 -3.76
CA ARG A 44 5.19 9.35 -4.88
C ARG A 44 4.04 8.50 -4.37
N LYS A 45 2.85 9.10 -4.33
CA LYS A 45 1.59 8.44 -4.01
C LYS A 45 1.54 7.05 -4.63
N THR A 46 1.91 6.87 -5.90
CA THR A 46 1.97 5.54 -6.54
C THR A 46 3.33 5.22 -7.12
N SER A 47 3.85 4.04 -6.81
CA SER A 47 5.03 3.48 -7.46
C SER A 47 4.61 2.56 -8.61
N ASP A 48 5.17 2.80 -9.80
CA ASP A 48 5.11 1.86 -10.94
C ASP A 48 5.51 0.45 -10.46
N PRO A 49 4.79 -0.63 -10.81
CA PRO A 49 5.15 -1.99 -10.44
C PRO A 49 6.63 -2.34 -10.71
N ALA A 50 7.22 -1.82 -11.80
CA ALA A 50 8.65 -1.99 -12.10
C ALA A 50 9.58 -1.30 -11.09
N VAL A 51 9.13 -0.21 -10.49
CA VAL A 51 9.86 0.55 -9.48
C VAL A 51 9.80 -0.14 -8.13
N ILE A 52 8.68 -0.78 -7.77
CA ILE A 52 8.55 -1.51 -6.50
C ILE A 52 9.60 -2.61 -6.39
N GLY A 53 9.73 -3.47 -7.40
CA GLY A 53 10.73 -4.56 -7.39
C GLY A 53 12.17 -4.04 -7.30
N LYS A 54 12.49 -2.96 -8.03
CA LYS A 54 13.80 -2.29 -7.92
C LYS A 54 14.04 -1.69 -6.53
N SER A 55 12.99 -1.15 -5.91
CA SER A 55 13.06 -0.57 -4.56
C SER A 55 13.32 -1.64 -3.51
N ILE A 56 12.63 -2.78 -3.58
CA ILE A 56 12.86 -3.90 -2.66
C ILE A 56 14.31 -4.39 -2.78
N ARG A 57 14.79 -4.56 -4.02
CA ARG A 57 16.18 -4.97 -4.27
C ARG A 57 17.19 -4.00 -3.65
N HIS A 58 17.01 -2.71 -3.88
CA HIS A 58 17.97 -1.69 -3.44
C HIS A 58 17.91 -1.41 -1.93
N LEU A 59 16.70 -1.40 -1.36
CA LEU A 59 16.50 -1.09 0.06
C LEU A 59 16.77 -2.29 0.96
N PHE A 60 16.65 -3.53 0.49
CA PHE A 60 16.75 -4.72 1.34
C PHE A 60 17.74 -5.74 0.80
N TYR A 61 17.58 -6.23 -0.43
CA TYR A 61 18.41 -7.32 -0.95
C TYR A 61 19.90 -6.96 -0.96
N GLU A 62 20.28 -5.84 -1.59
CA GLU A 62 21.69 -5.45 -1.73
C GLU A 62 22.40 -5.16 -0.40
N PRO A 63 21.79 -4.45 0.58
CA PRO A 63 22.39 -4.28 1.90
C PRO A 63 22.49 -5.60 2.69
N ILE A 64 21.44 -6.42 2.69
CA ILE A 64 21.38 -7.63 3.52
C ILE A 64 22.32 -8.70 2.97
N SER A 65 22.38 -8.90 1.64
CA SER A 65 23.23 -9.93 1.04
C SER A 65 24.72 -9.67 1.25
N LYS A 66 25.13 -8.41 1.41
CA LYS A 66 26.51 -8.01 1.71
C LYS A 66 26.93 -8.33 3.15
N VAL A 67 25.99 -8.29 4.10
CA VAL A 67 26.28 -8.37 5.53
C VAL A 67 25.94 -9.74 6.12
N VAL A 68 24.81 -10.31 5.70
CA VAL A 68 24.22 -11.52 6.25
C VAL A 68 24.52 -12.69 5.30
N THR A 69 23.59 -13.07 4.43
CA THR A 69 23.74 -14.11 3.41
C THR A 69 22.86 -13.79 2.21
N ASP A 70 23.22 -14.29 1.03
CA ASP A 70 22.38 -14.14 -0.17
C ASP A 70 21.04 -14.88 -0.03
N SER A 71 21.05 -16.09 0.55
CA SER A 71 19.84 -16.88 0.81
C SER A 71 18.85 -16.15 1.72
N PHE A 72 19.32 -15.60 2.83
CA PHE A 72 18.48 -14.86 3.75
C PHE A 72 17.98 -13.55 3.15
N ALA A 73 18.82 -12.85 2.37
CA ALA A 73 18.40 -11.63 1.68
C ALA A 73 17.22 -11.89 0.72
N ARG A 74 17.23 -13.01 -0.02
CA ARG A 74 16.10 -13.42 -0.88
C ARG A 74 14.87 -13.72 -0.05
N PHE A 75 15.00 -14.59 0.96
CA PHE A 75 13.91 -14.95 1.86
C PHE A 75 13.23 -13.73 2.51
N PHE A 76 14.03 -12.78 3.00
CA PHE A 76 13.53 -11.56 3.62
C PHE A 76 12.82 -10.65 2.60
N CYS A 77 13.34 -10.54 1.38
CA CYS A 77 12.68 -9.78 0.30
C CYS A 77 11.37 -10.43 -0.16
N ASP A 78 11.30 -11.76 -0.18
CA ASP A 78 10.07 -12.50 -0.50
C ASP A 78 9.01 -12.26 0.60
N SER A 79 9.45 -12.25 1.87
CA SER A 79 8.59 -11.92 3.01
C SER A 79 8.02 -10.49 2.93
N ILE A 80 8.85 -9.51 2.56
CA ILE A 80 8.39 -8.13 2.30
C ILE A 80 7.39 -8.10 1.14
N SER A 81 7.68 -8.80 0.05
CA SER A 81 6.83 -8.84 -1.14
C SER A 81 5.46 -9.46 -0.84
N LEU A 82 5.43 -10.51 -0.01
CA LEU A 82 4.20 -11.12 0.49
C LEU A 82 3.42 -10.15 1.37
N GLY A 83 4.08 -9.50 2.33
CA GLY A 83 3.45 -8.49 3.19
C GLY A 83 2.84 -7.32 2.40
N LEU A 84 3.54 -6.83 1.37
CA LEU A 84 3.01 -5.80 0.47
C LEU A 84 1.83 -6.29 -0.37
N SER A 85 1.83 -7.56 -0.76
CA SER A 85 0.71 -8.16 -1.50
C SER A 85 -0.54 -8.26 -0.62
N ASN A 86 -0.39 -8.71 0.62
CA ASN A 86 -1.48 -8.76 1.60
C ASN A 86 -2.02 -7.34 1.91
N TYR A 87 -1.11 -6.38 2.10
CA TYR A 87 -1.46 -4.96 2.26
C TYR A 87 -2.29 -4.43 1.08
N LYS A 88 -1.86 -4.69 -0.15
CA LYS A 88 -2.59 -4.30 -1.37
C LYS A 88 -3.99 -4.93 -1.41
N GLU A 89 -4.14 -6.19 -1.02
CA GLU A 89 -5.44 -6.85 -1.01
C GLU A 89 -6.40 -6.24 0.04
N ILE A 90 -5.89 -5.85 1.21
CA ILE A 90 -6.66 -5.13 2.22
C ILE A 90 -7.19 -3.82 1.64
N MET A 91 -6.30 -3.00 1.10
CA MET A 91 -6.64 -1.69 0.54
C MET A 91 -7.66 -1.75 -0.60
N LYS A 92 -7.64 -2.83 -1.41
CA LYS A 92 -8.56 -3.00 -2.54
C LYS A 92 -9.96 -3.38 -2.09
N ARG A 93 -10.07 -4.10 -0.97
CA ARG A 93 -11.33 -4.68 -0.50
C ARG A 93 -12.09 -3.74 0.41
N VAL A 94 -11.38 -3.05 1.30
CA VAL A 94 -12.01 -2.26 2.35
C VAL A 94 -11.81 -0.77 2.10
N PRO A 95 -12.89 0.02 1.99
CA PRO A 95 -12.79 1.47 2.02
C PRO A 95 -12.26 1.94 3.37
N MET A 96 -11.37 2.93 3.38
CA MET A 96 -10.90 3.64 4.59
C MET A 96 -11.15 5.14 4.49
N GLU A 97 -11.98 5.58 3.55
CA GLU A 97 -12.47 6.95 3.56
C GLU A 97 -13.14 7.32 4.89
N GLY A 98 -12.86 8.51 5.39
CA GLY A 98 -13.38 8.98 6.68
C GLY A 98 -12.66 8.39 7.90
N VAL A 99 -11.65 7.52 7.72
CA VAL A 99 -10.83 6.98 8.82
C VAL A 99 -9.46 7.65 8.83
N GLU A 100 -9.07 8.12 10.02
CA GLU A 100 -7.77 8.74 10.27
C GLU A 100 -6.61 7.76 10.03
N GLN A 101 -5.57 8.22 9.34
CA GLN A 101 -4.39 7.42 9.02
C GLN A 101 -3.75 6.75 10.24
N GLY A 102 -3.64 7.45 11.38
CA GLY A 102 -3.02 6.90 12.60
C GLY A 102 -3.69 5.61 13.08
N LYS A 103 -5.03 5.56 13.02
CA LYS A 103 -5.81 4.37 13.40
C LYS A 103 -5.63 3.23 12.40
N VAL A 104 -5.56 3.54 11.10
CA VAL A 104 -5.27 2.55 10.06
C VAL A 104 -3.87 1.95 10.24
N VAL A 105 -2.85 2.77 10.52
CA VAL A 105 -1.49 2.33 10.80
C VAL A 105 -1.45 1.41 12.03
N TYR A 106 -2.17 1.78 13.10
CA TYR A 106 -2.32 0.92 14.27
C TYR A 106 -2.89 -0.45 13.91
N MET A 107 -3.97 -0.51 13.12
CA MET A 107 -4.59 -1.76 12.68
C MET A 107 -3.67 -2.59 11.77
N LEU A 108 -2.92 -1.94 10.88
CA LEU A 108 -1.90 -2.59 10.04
C LEU A 108 -0.81 -3.23 10.90
N ASN A 109 -0.27 -2.51 11.89
CA ASN A 109 0.75 -3.07 12.76
C ASN A 109 0.19 -4.25 13.57
N LYS A 110 -0.99 -4.07 14.17
CA LYS A 110 -1.67 -5.04 15.04
C LYS A 110 -1.98 -6.36 14.34
N HIS A 111 -2.41 -6.33 13.08
CA HIS A 111 -2.91 -7.51 12.38
C HIS A 111 -2.03 -7.96 11.22
N LEU A 112 -1.51 -7.03 10.41
CA LEU A 112 -0.69 -7.42 9.26
C LEU A 112 0.77 -7.63 9.65
N VAL A 113 1.40 -6.65 10.30
CA VAL A 113 2.84 -6.71 10.61
C VAL A 113 3.13 -7.75 11.68
N VAL A 114 2.37 -7.77 12.78
CA VAL A 114 2.53 -8.78 13.85
C VAL A 114 2.41 -10.20 13.30
N GLU A 115 1.40 -10.50 12.50
CA GLU A 115 1.18 -11.85 11.99
C GLU A 115 2.22 -12.26 10.95
N THR A 116 2.66 -11.32 10.11
CA THR A 116 3.76 -11.55 9.17
C THR A 116 5.04 -11.83 9.94
N LEU A 117 5.35 -11.02 10.95
CA LEU A 117 6.56 -11.16 11.76
C LEU A 117 6.56 -12.47 12.55
N ALA A 118 5.43 -12.86 13.16
CA ALA A 118 5.28 -14.14 13.84
C ALA A 118 5.55 -15.32 12.90
N SER A 119 5.07 -15.25 11.65
CA SER A 119 5.35 -16.27 10.64
C SER A 119 6.83 -16.35 10.28
N ILE A 120 7.50 -15.21 10.10
CA ILE A 120 8.94 -15.17 9.85
C ILE A 120 9.71 -15.73 11.06
N ILE A 121 9.31 -15.39 12.29
CA ILE A 121 9.91 -15.92 13.53
C ILE A 121 9.83 -17.44 13.58
N CYS A 122 8.67 -18.02 13.29
CA CYS A 122 8.53 -19.48 13.25
C CYS A 122 9.39 -20.11 12.16
N GLU A 123 9.42 -19.54 10.96
CA GLU A 123 10.19 -20.09 9.84
C GLU A 123 11.71 -19.99 10.05
N VAL A 124 12.19 -18.85 10.52
CA VAL A 124 13.61 -18.62 10.82
C VAL A 124 14.06 -19.43 12.03
N GLY A 125 13.31 -19.38 13.13
CA GLY A 125 13.65 -20.07 14.37
C GLY A 125 13.68 -21.60 14.23
N THR A 126 12.75 -22.18 13.46
CA THR A 126 12.72 -23.65 13.23
C THR A 126 13.84 -24.12 12.30
N ARG A 127 14.33 -23.28 11.39
CA ARG A 127 15.45 -23.60 10.48
C ARG A 127 16.82 -23.50 11.16
N GLN A 128 17.00 -22.49 12.02
CA GLN A 128 18.30 -22.18 12.61
C GLN A 128 18.65 -23.03 13.84
N MET A 129 17.65 -23.58 14.53
CA MET A 129 17.89 -24.36 15.75
C MET A 129 17.84 -25.86 15.50
N GLN A 130 18.86 -26.58 15.98
CA GLN A 130 18.93 -28.05 15.89
C GLN A 130 17.73 -28.76 16.55
N THR A 131 17.14 -28.12 17.58
CA THR A 131 15.96 -28.63 18.31
C THR A 131 14.64 -28.39 17.56
N ARG A 132 14.64 -27.68 16.42
CA ARG A 132 13.45 -27.19 15.71
C ARG A 132 12.49 -26.35 16.57
N ASN A 133 12.94 -25.83 17.71
CA ASN A 133 12.19 -24.91 18.55
C ASN A 133 12.58 -23.46 18.22
N VAL A 134 11.60 -22.56 18.25
CA VAL A 134 11.86 -21.13 18.10
C VAL A 134 12.54 -20.61 19.38
N PRO A 135 13.68 -19.92 19.27
CA PRO A 135 14.32 -19.31 20.43
C PRO A 135 13.50 -18.22 21.10
N ASP A 136 13.45 -18.26 22.44
CA ASP A 136 12.70 -17.29 23.25
C ASP A 136 13.20 -15.85 23.09
N PHE A 137 14.46 -15.66 22.71
CA PHE A 137 15.04 -14.34 22.51
C PHE A 137 14.33 -13.54 21.40
N TYR A 138 13.69 -14.20 20.42
CA TYR A 138 12.92 -13.50 19.38
C TYR A 138 11.65 -12.84 19.92
N CYS A 139 11.13 -13.34 21.05
CA CYS A 139 9.93 -12.82 21.72
C CYS A 139 10.26 -12.00 22.98
N ALA A 140 11.54 -11.74 23.23
CA ALA A 140 12.00 -10.92 24.33
C ALA A 140 11.65 -9.44 24.11
N ARG A 141 11.60 -8.67 25.19
CA ARG A 141 11.40 -7.21 25.09
C ARG A 141 12.49 -6.51 24.28
N ASN A 142 13.74 -6.96 24.45
CA ASN A 142 14.91 -6.48 23.70
C ASN A 142 15.63 -7.69 23.07
N PRO A 143 15.20 -8.14 21.88
CA PRO A 143 15.75 -9.34 21.24
C PRO A 143 17.27 -9.31 21.04
N VAL A 144 17.86 -8.16 20.70
CA VAL A 144 19.32 -8.07 20.51
C VAL A 144 20.06 -8.37 21.80
N LYS A 145 19.61 -7.76 22.90
CA LYS A 145 20.18 -8.00 24.22
C LYS A 145 20.06 -9.48 24.60
N ALA A 146 18.89 -10.07 24.39
CA ALA A 146 18.63 -11.48 24.72
C ALA A 146 19.50 -12.44 23.87
N VAL A 147 19.73 -12.14 22.59
CA VAL A 147 20.65 -12.92 21.74
C VAL A 147 22.10 -12.82 22.24
N ILE A 148 22.55 -11.62 22.62
CA ILE A 148 23.89 -11.42 23.18
C ILE A 148 24.06 -12.21 24.49
N GLU A 149 23.06 -12.19 25.37
CA GLU A 149 23.06 -12.97 26.61
C GLU A 149 23.09 -14.49 26.31
N PHE A 150 22.31 -14.94 25.32
CA PHE A 150 22.31 -16.34 24.88
C PHE A 150 23.71 -16.81 24.44
N TYR A 151 24.39 -16.07 23.56
CA TYR A 151 25.74 -16.47 23.12
C TYR A 151 26.77 -16.40 24.26
N ASN A 152 26.77 -15.33 25.07
CA ASN A 152 27.70 -15.25 26.21
C ASN A 152 27.55 -16.42 27.19
N ASN A 153 26.33 -16.89 27.43
CA ASN A 153 26.07 -18.02 28.32
C ASN A 153 26.47 -19.38 27.71
N ASN A 154 26.47 -19.49 26.39
CA ASN A 154 26.82 -20.73 25.68
C ASN A 154 28.31 -20.82 25.30
N HIS A 155 29.05 -19.72 25.42
CA HIS A 155 30.48 -19.70 25.16
C HIS A 155 31.24 -20.43 26.28
N THR A 156 32.08 -21.39 25.89
CA THR A 156 32.82 -22.24 26.83
C THR A 156 34.14 -21.63 27.30
N LEU A 157 34.69 -20.66 26.56
CA LEU A 157 35.97 -20.02 26.86
C LEU A 157 35.80 -18.57 27.34
N PRO A 158 36.45 -18.14 28.45
CA PRO A 158 36.34 -16.79 28.97
C PRO A 158 36.83 -15.68 28.03
N GLU A 159 37.63 -16.00 27.02
CA GLU A 159 38.08 -15.05 25.98
C GLU A 159 37.02 -14.77 24.93
N HIS A 160 36.00 -15.62 24.84
CA HIS A 160 34.86 -15.40 23.95
C HIS A 160 33.76 -14.53 24.59
N ASP A 161 33.98 -13.98 25.79
CA ASP A 161 33.10 -12.95 26.37
C ASP A 161 33.06 -11.71 25.46
N LEU A 162 31.87 -11.20 25.17
CA LEU A 162 31.68 -10.10 24.22
C LEU A 162 32.52 -8.87 24.58
N LYS A 163 32.62 -8.50 25.86
CA LYS A 163 33.37 -7.30 26.28
C LYS A 163 34.87 -7.51 26.08
N ARG A 164 35.35 -8.74 26.21
CA ARG A 164 36.76 -9.10 25.96
C ARG A 164 37.09 -9.19 24.47
N TYR A 165 36.13 -9.59 23.63
CA TYR A 165 36.31 -9.61 22.18
C TYR A 165 36.35 -8.18 21.60
N PHE A 166 35.53 -7.27 22.14
CA PHE A 166 35.37 -5.89 21.66
C PHE A 166 36.03 -4.84 22.57
N LYS A 167 37.21 -5.14 23.14
CA LYS A 167 37.91 -4.28 24.12
C LYS A 167 38.06 -2.82 23.69
N ASP A 168 38.29 -2.55 22.41
CA ASP A 168 38.50 -1.20 21.87
C ASP A 168 37.19 -0.42 21.64
N THR A 169 36.04 -1.07 21.78
CA THR A 169 34.70 -0.48 21.59
C THR A 169 33.75 -0.75 22.77
N ASP A 170 34.31 -0.91 23.97
CA ASP A 170 33.60 -1.33 25.18
C ASP A 170 32.36 -0.45 25.50
N ARG A 171 32.44 0.87 25.30
CA ARG A 171 31.28 1.75 25.51
C ARG A 171 30.09 1.39 24.61
N THR A 172 30.33 1.14 23.33
CA THR A 172 29.29 0.81 22.35
C THR A 172 28.69 -0.56 22.65
N VAL A 173 29.54 -1.54 22.98
CA VAL A 173 29.10 -2.88 23.36
C VAL A 173 28.28 -2.88 24.64
N ARG A 174 28.66 -2.11 25.65
CA ARG A 174 27.86 -1.95 26.88
C ARG A 174 26.44 -1.46 26.59
N LYS A 175 26.28 -0.55 25.62
CA LYS A 175 24.96 -0.06 25.20
C LYS A 175 24.12 -1.12 24.49
N TRP A 176 24.74 -2.01 23.73
CA TRP A 176 24.04 -3.15 23.12
C TRP A 176 23.61 -4.15 24.20
N CYS A 177 24.50 -4.48 25.14
CA CYS A 177 24.21 -5.36 26.27
C CYS A 177 23.14 -4.80 27.23
N SER A 178 23.07 -3.48 27.41
CA SER A 178 22.03 -2.85 28.22
C SER A 178 20.70 -2.74 27.49
N GLY A 179 20.70 -2.87 26.16
CA GLY A 179 19.55 -2.58 25.31
C GLY A 179 19.29 -1.07 25.14
N GLU A 180 20.27 -0.21 25.41
CA GLU A 180 20.14 1.23 25.18
C GLU A 180 20.16 1.54 23.67
N GLU A 181 21.08 0.94 22.93
CA GLU A 181 21.25 1.13 21.48
C GLU A 181 21.22 -0.19 20.71
N LEU A 182 20.84 -0.11 19.43
CA LEU A 182 20.94 -1.23 18.50
C LEU A 182 22.27 -1.17 17.74
N PRO A 183 22.92 -2.32 17.48
CA PRO A 183 24.02 -2.35 16.53
C PRO A 183 23.54 -1.89 15.16
N ASN A 184 24.35 -1.10 14.46
CA ASN A 184 24.07 -0.81 13.04
C ASN A 184 24.30 -2.09 12.21
N ILE A 185 23.76 -2.11 10.99
CA ILE A 185 23.84 -3.30 10.13
C ILE A 185 25.30 -3.70 9.82
N GLY A 186 26.23 -2.75 9.68
CA GLY A 186 27.65 -3.05 9.47
C GLY A 186 28.32 -3.76 10.65
N ASN A 187 27.88 -3.48 11.88
CA ASN A 187 28.40 -4.14 13.09
C ASN A 187 27.97 -5.61 13.18
N LEU A 188 26.94 -6.04 12.43
CA LEU A 188 26.46 -7.41 12.47
C LEU A 188 27.48 -8.41 11.93
N THR A 189 28.39 -8.00 11.04
CA THR A 189 29.47 -8.87 10.57
C THR A 189 30.41 -9.25 11.71
N LEU A 190 30.85 -8.26 12.51
CA LEU A 190 31.73 -8.51 13.66
C LEU A 190 31.00 -9.26 14.78
N LEU A 191 29.75 -8.91 15.06
CA LEU A 191 28.94 -9.64 16.05
C LEU A 191 28.69 -11.09 15.62
N GLY A 192 28.49 -11.34 14.32
CA GLY A 192 28.37 -12.69 13.79
C GLY A 192 29.66 -13.49 13.95
N GLN A 193 30.81 -12.90 13.63
CA GLN A 193 32.11 -13.55 13.85
C GLN A 193 32.33 -13.92 15.32
N TRP A 194 31.95 -13.02 16.23
CA TRP A 194 31.99 -13.28 17.66
C TRP A 194 31.05 -14.43 18.08
N ALA A 195 29.80 -14.41 17.64
CA ALA A 195 28.81 -15.43 17.95
C ALA A 195 29.25 -16.85 17.49
N SER A 196 29.96 -16.91 16.37
CA SER A 196 30.43 -18.17 15.78
C SER A 196 31.72 -18.72 16.38
N LEU A 197 32.37 -18.02 17.34
CA LEU A 197 33.64 -18.48 17.92
C LEU A 197 33.56 -19.90 18.48
N SER A 198 32.41 -20.26 19.06
CA SER A 198 32.19 -21.58 19.64
C SER A 198 31.83 -22.64 18.58
N HIS A 199 31.29 -22.21 17.43
CA HIS A 199 30.90 -23.09 16.31
C HIS A 199 31.12 -22.39 14.96
N PRO A 200 32.36 -22.38 14.41
CA PRO A 200 32.68 -21.60 13.21
C PRO A 200 31.82 -21.92 11.97
N GLY A 201 31.30 -23.15 11.89
CA GLY A 201 30.39 -23.57 10.82
C GLY A 201 29.00 -22.91 10.84
N ALA A 202 28.61 -22.27 11.96
CA ALA A 202 27.29 -21.63 12.14
C ALA A 202 27.28 -20.14 11.75
N SER A 203 28.36 -19.60 11.17
CA SER A 203 28.51 -18.16 10.94
C SER A 203 27.48 -17.50 10.04
N ASN A 204 26.84 -18.27 9.17
CA ASN A 204 25.70 -17.79 8.41
C ASN A 204 24.46 -17.64 9.31
N ASP A 205 24.11 -18.69 10.04
CA ASP A 205 22.94 -18.74 10.91
C ASP A 205 23.01 -17.70 12.04
N ASP A 206 24.20 -17.48 12.60
CA ASP A 206 24.42 -16.48 13.64
C ASP A 206 24.20 -15.04 13.12
N ARG A 207 24.68 -14.74 11.91
CA ARG A 207 24.46 -13.43 11.28
C ARG A 207 22.99 -13.20 10.95
N GLU A 208 22.31 -14.23 10.47
CA GLU A 208 20.86 -14.20 10.20
C GLU A 208 20.07 -13.97 11.50
N THR A 209 20.43 -14.68 12.57
CA THR A 209 19.84 -14.54 13.91
C THR A 209 19.98 -13.12 14.44
N LEU A 210 21.20 -12.57 14.39
CA LEU A 210 21.50 -11.22 14.86
C LEU A 210 20.77 -10.15 14.06
N PHE A 211 20.74 -10.28 12.72
CA PHE A 211 19.98 -9.36 11.87
C PHE A 211 18.50 -9.37 12.21
N PHE A 212 17.92 -10.56 12.35
CA PHE A 212 16.49 -10.69 12.56
C PHE A 212 16.06 -10.25 13.96
N ALA A 213 16.84 -10.57 14.99
CA ALA A 213 16.65 -10.03 16.34
C ALA A 213 16.73 -8.48 16.34
N ARG A 214 17.68 -7.90 15.61
CA ARG A 214 17.78 -6.45 15.44
C ARG A 214 16.54 -5.86 14.74
N PHE A 215 16.02 -6.52 13.71
CA PHE A 215 14.80 -6.09 13.02
C PHE A 215 13.59 -6.06 13.98
N ILE A 216 13.40 -7.13 14.77
CA ILE A 216 12.31 -7.22 15.75
C ILE A 216 12.45 -6.17 16.86
N ASP A 217 13.66 -5.99 17.41
CA ASP A 217 13.93 -4.97 18.44
C ASP A 217 13.66 -3.55 17.92
N SER A 218 14.07 -3.27 16.67
CA SER A 218 13.77 -2.00 16.03
C SER A 218 12.27 -1.80 15.81
N PHE A 219 11.52 -2.85 15.46
CA PHE A 219 10.06 -2.77 15.34
C PHE A 219 9.44 -2.41 16.70
N HIS A 220 9.80 -3.13 17.76
CA HIS A 220 9.32 -2.84 19.11
C HIS A 220 9.58 -1.40 19.53
N ARG A 221 10.80 -0.88 19.33
CA ARG A 221 11.13 0.52 19.66
C ARG A 221 10.29 1.51 18.85
N LYS A 222 10.14 1.30 17.54
CA LYS A 222 9.40 2.21 16.66
C LYS A 222 7.89 2.20 16.92
N THR A 223 7.37 1.15 17.55
CA THR A 223 5.98 1.05 18.00
C THR A 223 5.83 1.22 19.52
N ASN A 224 6.83 1.79 20.21
CA ASN A 224 6.79 1.99 21.67
C ASN A 224 6.42 0.72 22.48
N TYR A 225 6.84 -0.45 21.99
CA TYR A 225 6.58 -1.77 22.56
C TYR A 225 5.10 -2.20 22.60
N GLU A 226 4.21 -1.47 21.93
CA GLU A 226 2.75 -1.67 21.98
C GLU A 226 2.28 -3.06 21.51
N PHE A 227 3.02 -3.68 20.58
CA PHE A 227 2.65 -4.96 19.97
C PHE A 227 3.47 -6.15 20.49
N LEU A 228 4.26 -5.98 21.57
CA LEU A 228 5.15 -7.02 22.10
C LEU A 228 4.39 -8.29 22.50
N ASP A 229 3.37 -8.14 23.35
CA ASP A 229 2.62 -9.30 23.87
C ASP A 229 1.84 -10.00 22.75
N ARG A 230 1.26 -9.24 21.82
CA ARG A 230 0.57 -9.80 20.65
C ARG A 230 1.50 -10.60 19.76
N LEU A 231 2.72 -10.12 19.52
CA LEU A 231 3.70 -10.87 18.75
C LEU A 231 4.06 -12.18 19.44
N ARG A 232 4.28 -12.14 20.76
CA ARG A 232 4.56 -13.32 21.57
C ARG A 232 3.41 -14.33 21.51
N GLU A 233 2.18 -13.89 21.71
CA GLU A 233 0.97 -14.72 21.61
C GLU A 233 0.84 -15.36 20.22
N ALA A 234 1.06 -14.58 19.15
CA ALA A 234 0.99 -15.05 17.78
C ALA A 234 2.04 -16.12 17.45
N VAL A 235 3.24 -16.02 18.03
CA VAL A 235 4.30 -17.05 17.91
C VAL A 235 3.93 -18.30 18.71
N ILE A 236 3.52 -18.15 19.98
CA ILE A 236 3.12 -19.27 20.84
C ILE A 236 1.98 -20.07 20.18
N TRP A 237 0.97 -19.37 19.65
CA TRP A 237 -0.16 -20.02 19.01
C TRP A 237 0.28 -20.91 17.84
N ARG A 238 1.19 -20.43 16.97
CA ARG A 238 1.70 -21.17 15.81
C ARG A 238 2.48 -22.42 16.23
N LEU A 239 3.29 -22.31 17.29
CA LEU A 239 4.05 -23.43 17.84
C LEU A 239 3.14 -24.51 18.42
N THR A 240 2.11 -24.11 19.17
CA THR A 240 1.16 -25.04 19.80
C THR A 240 0.29 -25.76 18.76
N HIS A 241 -0.10 -25.10 17.68
CA HIS A 241 -1.03 -25.66 16.69
C HIS A 241 -0.37 -26.20 15.42
N ASN A 242 0.95 -26.04 15.28
CA ASN A 242 1.73 -26.42 14.09
C ASN A 242 1.06 -25.95 12.78
N GLY A 243 0.65 -24.68 12.75
CA GLY A 243 -0.14 -24.13 11.65
C GLY A 243 -0.09 -22.61 11.57
N HIS A 244 -0.61 -22.09 10.45
CA HIS A 244 -0.75 -20.66 10.22
C HIS A 244 -2.19 -20.23 10.51
N PRO A 245 -2.42 -19.17 11.31
CA PRO A 245 -3.77 -18.70 11.53
C PRO A 245 -4.33 -18.13 10.21
N GLN A 246 -5.56 -18.50 9.88
CA GLN A 246 -6.26 -17.94 8.73
C GLN A 246 -6.95 -16.64 9.17
N PHE A 247 -6.41 -15.51 8.71
CA PHE A 247 -7.05 -14.22 8.92
C PHE A 247 -7.80 -13.78 7.67
N ASP A 248 -9.08 -13.49 7.82
CA ASP A 248 -9.79 -12.68 6.86
C ASP A 248 -9.51 -11.20 7.15
N PHE A 249 -8.39 -10.71 6.62
CA PHE A 249 -8.05 -9.29 6.76
C PHE A 249 -9.13 -8.38 6.15
N GLY A 250 -9.87 -8.84 5.13
CA GLY A 250 -10.99 -8.08 4.57
C GLY A 250 -12.07 -7.84 5.61
N LYS A 251 -12.51 -8.91 6.29
CA LYS A 251 -13.49 -8.81 7.38
C LYS A 251 -12.99 -7.98 8.56
N ILE A 252 -11.76 -8.22 9.02
CA ILE A 252 -11.19 -7.48 10.17
C ILE A 252 -11.17 -5.97 9.92
N PHE A 253 -10.67 -5.56 8.74
CA PHE A 253 -10.60 -4.14 8.41
C PHE A 253 -11.99 -3.56 8.10
N TYR A 254 -12.91 -4.33 7.54
CA TYR A 254 -14.28 -3.88 7.30
C TYR A 254 -15.04 -3.64 8.61
N ASP A 255 -14.96 -4.56 9.57
CA ASP A 255 -15.57 -4.41 10.89
C ASP A 255 -14.99 -3.17 11.61
N PHE A 256 -13.67 -2.95 11.50
CA PHE A 256 -13.01 -1.73 11.99
C PHE A 256 -13.55 -0.46 11.31
N TYR A 257 -13.64 -0.44 9.98
CA TYR A 257 -14.20 0.68 9.23
C TYR A 257 -15.62 1.04 9.69
N ILE A 258 -16.51 0.04 9.78
CA ILE A 258 -17.90 0.27 10.21
C ILE A 258 -17.97 0.85 11.63
N ASN A 259 -17.12 0.37 12.54
CA ASN A 259 -17.06 0.90 13.90
C ASN A 259 -16.61 2.36 13.92
N GLU A 260 -15.61 2.73 13.13
CA GLU A 260 -15.13 4.12 13.04
C GLU A 260 -16.21 5.04 12.48
N ILE A 261 -16.83 4.67 11.36
CA ILE A 261 -17.92 5.44 10.74
C ILE A 261 -19.11 5.63 11.69
N SER A 262 -19.47 4.57 12.43
CA SER A 262 -20.57 4.63 13.40
C SER A 262 -20.22 5.52 14.59
N SER A 263 -19.01 5.38 15.15
CA SER A 263 -18.55 6.15 16.31
C SER A 263 -18.44 7.65 16.03
N ALA A 264 -18.10 8.02 14.79
CA ALA A 264 -17.99 9.41 14.34
C ALA A 264 -19.33 9.99 13.84
N ASN A 265 -20.44 9.25 13.94
CA ASN A 265 -21.77 9.64 13.47
C ASN A 265 -21.79 10.08 11.99
N LEU A 266 -21.00 9.41 11.15
CA LEU A 266 -20.84 9.77 9.73
C LEU A 266 -21.89 9.12 8.82
N TYR A 267 -22.81 8.34 9.37
CA TYR A 267 -23.85 7.65 8.60
C TYR A 267 -24.71 8.60 7.76
N PRO A 268 -25.23 9.74 8.28
CA PRO A 268 -26.01 10.67 7.46
C PRO A 268 -25.21 11.25 6.29
N LEU A 269 -23.94 11.54 6.51
CA LEU A 269 -23.03 12.03 5.47
C LEU A 269 -22.80 10.97 4.39
N SER A 270 -22.62 9.71 4.80
CA SER A 270 -22.47 8.58 3.87
C SER A 270 -23.73 8.33 3.05
N VAL A 271 -24.92 8.51 3.63
CA VAL A 271 -26.20 8.35 2.93
C VAL A 271 -26.34 9.42 1.84
N GLU A 272 -26.17 10.70 2.17
CA GLU A 272 -26.25 11.81 1.20
C GLU A 272 -25.24 11.64 0.04
N GLY A 273 -23.99 11.26 0.38
CA GLY A 273 -22.96 10.99 -0.63
C GLY A 273 -23.36 9.84 -1.56
N ASN A 274 -23.87 8.73 -1.02
CA ASN A 274 -24.32 7.60 -1.82
C ASN A 274 -25.52 7.95 -2.71
N GLU A 275 -26.49 8.70 -2.18
CA GLU A 275 -27.64 9.18 -2.96
C GLU A 275 -27.18 10.01 -4.17
N LEU A 276 -26.25 10.94 -3.97
CA LEU A 276 -25.67 11.72 -5.07
C LEU A 276 -24.93 10.84 -6.08
N HIS A 277 -24.20 9.81 -5.64
CA HIS A 277 -23.59 8.85 -6.57
C HIS A 277 -24.64 8.09 -7.40
N GLN A 278 -25.79 7.74 -6.83
CA GLN A 278 -26.88 7.09 -7.56
C GLN A 278 -27.52 8.08 -8.55
N LEU A 279 -27.85 9.29 -8.13
CA LEU A 279 -28.44 10.31 -9.00
C LEU A 279 -27.51 10.66 -10.16
N LEU A 280 -26.21 10.77 -9.91
CA LEU A 280 -25.17 11.04 -10.92
C LEU A 280 -24.65 9.78 -11.61
N LYS A 281 -25.29 8.61 -11.43
CA LYS A 281 -24.93 7.41 -12.16
C LYS A 281 -25.12 7.66 -13.66
N ARG A 282 -24.08 7.31 -14.42
CA ARG A 282 -23.91 7.63 -15.84
C ARG A 282 -24.96 7.02 -16.76
N SER A 283 -25.68 6.00 -16.30
CA SER A 283 -26.68 5.24 -17.05
C SER A 283 -28.11 5.50 -16.60
N ILE A 284 -28.34 6.45 -15.69
CA ILE A 284 -29.66 6.78 -15.15
C ILE A 284 -30.16 8.06 -15.79
N THR A 285 -31.39 8.06 -16.29
CA THR A 285 -32.02 9.24 -16.87
C THR A 285 -32.04 10.42 -15.90
N LYS A 286 -31.62 11.59 -16.38
CA LYS A 286 -31.60 12.83 -15.60
C LYS A 286 -32.89 13.61 -15.86
N PRO A 287 -33.67 13.96 -14.83
CA PRO A 287 -34.83 14.83 -14.99
C PRO A 287 -34.44 16.21 -15.54
N GLN A 288 -35.36 16.86 -16.25
CA GLN A 288 -35.15 18.23 -16.73
C GLN A 288 -34.88 19.20 -15.57
N GLY A 289 -33.84 20.03 -15.68
CA GLY A 289 -33.43 20.99 -14.64
C GLY A 289 -32.69 20.38 -13.44
N SER A 290 -32.48 19.06 -13.41
CA SER A 290 -31.79 18.38 -12.30
C SER A 290 -30.32 18.77 -12.14
N LEU A 291 -29.69 19.36 -13.17
CA LEU A 291 -28.31 19.83 -13.11
C LEU A 291 -28.11 20.86 -11.98
N ALA A 292 -29.03 21.81 -11.84
CA ALA A 292 -28.96 22.85 -10.81
C ALA A 292 -29.14 22.26 -9.40
N ASP A 293 -30.12 21.38 -9.23
CA ASP A 293 -30.40 20.68 -7.97
C ASP A 293 -29.20 19.84 -7.52
N TYR A 294 -28.68 18.96 -8.39
CA TYR A 294 -27.58 18.07 -8.04
C TYR A 294 -26.29 18.85 -7.76
N SER A 295 -26.07 19.97 -8.43
CA SER A 295 -24.95 20.88 -8.15
C SER A 295 -25.09 21.54 -6.78
N ALA A 296 -26.30 21.97 -6.40
CA ALA A 296 -26.56 22.55 -5.09
C ALA A 296 -26.39 21.51 -3.96
N ARG A 297 -26.88 20.28 -4.15
CA ARG A 297 -26.69 19.17 -3.21
C ARG A 297 -25.21 18.82 -3.03
N LEU A 298 -24.43 18.77 -4.12
CA LEU A 298 -22.97 18.57 -4.01
C LEU A 298 -22.31 19.68 -3.18
N LEU A 299 -22.70 20.94 -3.37
CA LEU A 299 -22.17 22.06 -2.58
C LEU A 299 -22.57 21.97 -1.09
N ALA A 300 -23.78 21.48 -0.78
CA ALA A 300 -24.20 21.20 0.58
C ALA A 300 -23.40 20.05 1.20
N LEU A 301 -23.16 18.97 0.45
CA LEU A 301 -22.32 17.85 0.88
C LEU A 301 -20.90 18.31 1.23
N LYS A 302 -20.28 19.15 0.39
CA LYS A 302 -18.95 19.74 0.64
C LYS A 302 -18.89 20.48 1.98
N LYS A 303 -19.86 21.36 2.25
CA LYS A 303 -19.96 22.07 3.54
C LYS A 303 -20.11 21.12 4.73
N SER A 304 -20.84 20.02 4.54
CA SER A 304 -21.01 19.00 5.58
C SER A 304 -19.71 18.24 5.84
N ILE A 305 -18.96 17.89 4.80
CA ILE A 305 -17.63 17.26 4.90
C ILE A 305 -16.66 18.16 5.67
N GLU A 306 -16.60 19.45 5.31
CA GLU A 306 -15.78 20.46 5.98
C GLU A 306 -16.13 20.56 7.48
N LYS A 307 -17.42 20.58 7.82
CA LYS A 307 -17.91 20.64 9.21
C LYS A 307 -17.44 19.46 10.05
N HIS A 308 -17.24 18.29 9.44
CA HIS A 308 -16.74 17.08 10.13
C HIS A 308 -15.22 16.96 10.10
N ASN A 309 -14.49 17.95 9.55
CA ASN A 309 -13.04 17.91 9.32
C ASN A 309 -12.59 16.71 8.48
N LEU A 310 -13.42 16.30 7.51
CA LEU A 310 -13.15 15.15 6.64
C LEU A 310 -12.77 15.56 5.21
N SER A 311 -12.46 16.84 4.98
CA SER A 311 -12.14 17.35 3.64
C SER A 311 -11.00 16.56 3.01
N ASP A 312 -10.03 16.17 3.81
CA ASP A 312 -8.86 15.47 3.37
C ASP A 312 -9.14 14.00 3.02
N GLU A 313 -9.93 13.32 3.84
CA GLU A 313 -10.37 11.95 3.67
C GLU A 313 -11.34 11.81 2.48
N LEU A 314 -12.31 12.73 2.35
CA LEU A 314 -13.41 12.62 1.39
C LEU A 314 -13.25 13.48 0.12
N ARG A 315 -12.16 14.24 -0.03
CA ARG A 315 -11.86 15.06 -1.22
C ARG A 315 -12.12 14.35 -2.55
N TYR A 316 -11.73 13.08 -2.64
CA TYR A 316 -11.86 12.34 -3.90
C TYR A 316 -13.32 12.15 -4.32
N GLN A 317 -14.24 12.00 -3.36
CA GLN A 317 -15.67 11.84 -3.66
C GLN A 317 -16.24 13.13 -4.25
N GLU A 318 -15.86 14.28 -3.68
CA GLU A 318 -16.25 15.58 -4.19
C GLU A 318 -15.74 15.83 -5.61
N GLU A 319 -14.46 15.53 -5.84
CA GLU A 319 -13.82 15.65 -7.15
C GLU A 319 -14.46 14.70 -8.17
N TRP A 320 -14.83 13.49 -7.76
CA TRP A 320 -15.48 12.52 -8.63
C TRP A 320 -16.91 12.91 -8.99
N LEU A 321 -17.72 13.31 -8.00
CA LEU A 321 -19.09 13.80 -8.23
C LEU A 321 -19.07 15.06 -9.10
N GLN A 322 -18.13 15.97 -8.86
CA GLN A 322 -17.93 17.15 -9.70
C GLN A 322 -17.54 16.76 -11.13
N GLY A 323 -16.64 15.79 -11.29
CA GLY A 323 -16.27 15.24 -12.60
C GLY A 323 -17.47 14.69 -13.35
N ARG A 324 -18.35 13.94 -12.67
CA ARG A 324 -19.62 13.43 -13.24
C ARG A 324 -20.56 14.54 -13.65
N ILE A 325 -20.77 15.57 -12.82
CA ILE A 325 -21.60 16.72 -13.19
C ILE A 325 -21.07 17.38 -14.47
N LEU A 326 -19.75 17.62 -14.54
CA LEU A 326 -19.13 18.28 -15.68
C LEU A 326 -19.21 17.44 -16.95
N ILE A 327 -18.89 16.14 -16.89
CA ILE A 327 -18.90 15.31 -18.10
C ILE A 327 -20.32 15.09 -18.62
N LEU A 328 -21.29 14.85 -17.74
CA LEU A 328 -22.70 14.63 -18.13
C LEU A 328 -23.38 15.91 -18.63
N SER A 329 -22.81 17.08 -18.33
CA SER A 329 -23.24 18.39 -18.85
C SER A 329 -22.39 18.87 -20.04
N GLY A 330 -21.55 18.00 -20.61
CA GLY A 330 -20.76 18.29 -21.81
C GLY A 330 -19.51 19.14 -21.63
N ARG A 331 -19.07 19.38 -20.38
CA ARG A 331 -17.86 20.12 -20.05
C ARG A 331 -16.63 19.19 -19.95
N ILE A 332 -16.25 18.61 -21.09
CA ILE A 332 -15.31 17.48 -21.20
C ILE A 332 -13.90 17.79 -20.66
N ASN A 333 -13.33 18.96 -21.00
CA ASN A 333 -11.99 19.35 -20.55
C ASN A 333 -11.94 19.53 -19.03
N ALA A 334 -12.91 20.30 -18.49
CA ALA A 334 -13.02 20.54 -17.04
C ALA A 334 -13.30 19.25 -16.26
N ALA A 335 -14.06 18.32 -16.85
CA ALA A 335 -14.30 17.02 -16.25
C ALA A 335 -13.01 16.23 -16.08
N LEU A 336 -12.14 16.17 -17.09
CA LEU A 336 -10.88 15.44 -17.01
C LEU A 336 -10.01 15.92 -15.85
N GLU A 337 -9.93 17.23 -15.63
CA GLU A 337 -9.17 17.79 -14.50
C GLU A 337 -9.68 17.27 -13.16
N GLN A 338 -11.00 17.20 -12.99
CA GLN A 338 -11.62 16.68 -11.76
C GLN A 338 -11.42 15.16 -11.62
N TYR A 339 -11.53 14.39 -12.69
CA TYR A 339 -11.22 12.96 -12.66
C TYR A 339 -9.77 12.68 -12.32
N VAL A 340 -8.83 13.46 -12.84
CA VAL A 340 -7.40 13.33 -12.50
C VAL A 340 -7.21 13.61 -11.01
N LYS A 341 -7.78 14.69 -10.48
CA LYS A 341 -7.72 15.01 -9.05
C LYS A 341 -8.34 13.90 -8.20
N ALA A 342 -9.54 13.44 -8.55
CA ALA A 342 -10.21 12.33 -7.88
C ALA A 342 -9.37 11.06 -7.87
N VAL A 343 -8.70 10.73 -8.98
CA VAL A 343 -7.77 9.60 -9.03
C VAL A 343 -6.60 9.83 -8.07
N GLU A 344 -5.95 10.99 -8.06
CA GLU A 344 -4.83 11.28 -7.14
C GLU A 344 -5.24 11.29 -5.67
N SER A 345 -6.48 11.73 -5.40
CA SER A 345 -7.02 11.80 -4.05
C SER A 345 -7.49 10.42 -3.59
N SER A 346 -8.05 9.55 -4.43
CA SER A 346 -8.69 8.28 -4.01
C SER A 346 -7.72 7.15 -3.63
N LEU A 347 -6.48 7.22 -4.10
CA LEU A 347 -5.46 6.21 -3.82
C LEU A 347 -5.34 5.97 -2.33
N TYR A 348 -5.22 4.69 -1.94
CA TYR A 348 -5.07 4.29 -0.55
C TYR A 348 -6.23 4.67 0.37
N LYS A 349 -7.45 4.86 -0.16
CA LYS A 349 -8.65 4.96 0.69
C LYS A 349 -9.92 4.41 0.07
N SER A 350 -10.16 4.61 -1.22
CA SER A 350 -11.48 4.39 -1.83
C SER A 350 -11.95 2.93 -1.97
N GLY A 351 -11.18 1.96 -1.48
CA GLY A 351 -11.51 0.54 -1.57
C GLY A 351 -11.90 0.09 -3.00
N SER A 352 -13.04 -0.58 -3.11
CA SER A 352 -13.58 -1.10 -4.36
C SER A 352 -14.08 -0.02 -5.33
N ASN A 353 -14.40 1.19 -4.84
CA ASN A 353 -14.90 2.29 -5.66
C ASN A 353 -13.86 2.78 -6.68
N ILE A 354 -12.57 2.59 -6.38
CA ILE A 354 -11.46 3.01 -7.25
C ILE A 354 -11.56 2.42 -8.66
N ARG A 355 -12.15 1.23 -8.78
CA ARG A 355 -12.33 0.52 -10.05
C ARG A 355 -13.14 1.35 -11.04
N GLU A 356 -14.30 1.83 -10.60
CA GLU A 356 -15.21 2.59 -11.46
C GLU A 356 -14.63 3.97 -11.75
N LEU A 357 -13.99 4.60 -10.76
CA LEU A 357 -13.29 5.86 -10.96
C LEU A 357 -12.19 5.75 -12.03
N PHE A 358 -11.36 4.71 -12.01
CA PHE A 358 -10.35 4.50 -13.05
C PHE A 358 -10.96 4.31 -14.45
N LYS A 359 -12.02 3.51 -14.57
CA LYS A 359 -12.70 3.32 -15.85
C LYS A 359 -13.26 4.63 -16.39
N GLU A 360 -13.92 5.40 -15.54
CA GLU A 360 -14.43 6.72 -15.92
C GLU A 360 -13.32 7.67 -16.31
N ALA A 361 -12.25 7.76 -15.51
CA ALA A 361 -11.13 8.66 -15.79
C ALA A 361 -10.39 8.31 -17.10
N LEU A 362 -10.18 7.02 -17.37
CA LEU A 362 -9.59 6.55 -18.64
C LEU A 362 -10.49 6.85 -19.83
N ALA A 363 -11.80 6.59 -19.71
CA ALA A 363 -12.78 6.90 -20.74
C ALA A 363 -12.83 8.40 -21.05
N VAL A 364 -12.92 9.24 -20.01
CA VAL A 364 -12.94 10.72 -20.15
C VAL A 364 -11.62 11.25 -20.72
N ALA A 365 -10.48 10.66 -20.36
CA ALA A 365 -9.19 11.03 -20.94
C ALA A 365 -9.07 10.64 -22.43
N ALA A 366 -9.67 9.51 -22.83
CA ALA A 366 -9.60 8.99 -24.19
C ALA A 366 -10.51 9.73 -25.17
N ILE A 367 -11.64 10.26 -24.69
CA ILE A 367 -12.53 11.07 -25.54
C ILE A 367 -12.07 12.50 -25.73
N GLN A 368 -10.99 12.98 -25.09
CA GLN A 368 -10.45 14.30 -25.40
C GLN A 368 -10.13 14.41 -26.91
N HIS A 369 -10.26 15.60 -27.51
CA HIS A 369 -9.92 15.80 -28.92
C HIS A 369 -8.48 15.37 -29.22
N LYS A 370 -7.56 15.71 -28.31
CA LYS A 370 -6.18 15.23 -28.31
C LYS A 370 -5.86 14.57 -26.97
N PRO A 371 -6.01 13.23 -26.84
CA PRO A 371 -5.76 12.54 -25.59
C PRO A 371 -4.34 12.76 -25.08
N HIS A 372 -4.21 13.27 -23.86
CA HIS A 372 -2.91 13.57 -23.27
C HIS A 372 -2.25 12.28 -22.74
N LYS A 373 -1.44 11.64 -23.59
CA LYS A 373 -0.78 10.35 -23.30
C LYS A 373 -0.06 10.30 -21.94
N PRO A 374 0.68 11.34 -21.47
CA PRO A 374 1.30 11.30 -20.14
C PRO A 374 0.29 11.16 -19.00
N THR A 375 -0.85 11.85 -19.06
CA THR A 375 -1.93 11.72 -18.06
C THR A 375 -2.53 10.32 -18.10
N MET A 376 -2.85 9.83 -19.30
CA MET A 376 -3.40 8.48 -19.47
C MET A 376 -2.43 7.40 -18.98
N LYS A 377 -1.13 7.54 -19.24
CA LYS A 377 -0.08 6.66 -18.73
C LYS A 377 -0.06 6.63 -17.20
N LYS A 378 -0.19 7.78 -16.55
CA LYS A 378 -0.30 7.85 -15.07
C LYS A 378 -1.54 7.11 -14.58
N ILE A 379 -2.72 7.36 -15.16
CA ILE A 379 -3.96 6.68 -14.76
C ILE A 379 -3.86 5.17 -15.00
N LYS A 380 -3.40 4.72 -16.18
CA LYS A 380 -3.19 3.31 -16.52
C LYS A 380 -2.22 2.62 -15.57
N SER A 381 -1.10 3.26 -15.24
CA SER A 381 -0.13 2.71 -14.29
C SER A 381 -0.75 2.46 -12.91
N ARG A 382 -1.64 3.35 -12.46
CA ARG A 382 -2.34 3.20 -11.18
C ARG A 382 -3.43 2.15 -11.26
N ALA A 383 -4.17 2.11 -12.37
CA ALA A 383 -5.14 1.05 -12.62
C ALA A 383 -4.46 -0.34 -12.58
N ILE A 384 -3.29 -0.49 -13.21
CA ILE A 384 -2.52 -1.76 -13.18
C ILE A 384 -2.10 -2.12 -11.75
N GLU A 385 -1.67 -1.15 -10.95
CA GLU A 385 -1.21 -1.38 -9.58
C GLU A 385 -2.36 -1.71 -8.61
N PHE A 386 -3.45 -0.94 -8.64
CA PHE A 386 -4.55 -1.05 -7.67
C PHE A 386 -5.67 -1.99 -8.14
N TYR A 387 -5.94 -2.06 -9.45
CA TYR A 387 -7.01 -2.89 -9.98
C TYR A 387 -6.69 -3.40 -11.40
N PRO A 388 -5.70 -4.29 -11.58
CA PRO A 388 -5.24 -4.70 -12.90
C PRO A 388 -6.34 -5.34 -13.75
N LYS A 389 -7.34 -5.94 -13.11
CA LYS A 389 -8.48 -6.61 -13.76
C LYS A 389 -9.33 -5.68 -14.66
N ILE A 390 -9.24 -4.35 -14.56
CA ILE A 390 -9.94 -3.47 -15.52
C ILE A 390 -9.17 -3.27 -16.82
N ILE A 391 -7.86 -3.53 -16.85
CA ILE A 391 -7.03 -3.40 -18.04
C ILE A 391 -6.87 -4.80 -18.62
N GLU A 392 -7.07 -4.97 -19.93
CA GLU A 392 -6.89 -6.27 -20.56
C GLU A 392 -5.46 -6.81 -20.36
N PRO A 393 -5.25 -8.12 -20.10
CA PRO A 393 -3.94 -8.69 -19.78
C PRO A 393 -2.81 -8.29 -20.76
N GLN A 394 -3.09 -8.33 -22.06
CA GLN A 394 -2.18 -7.95 -23.14
C GLN A 394 -1.78 -6.46 -23.11
N LEU A 395 -2.57 -5.60 -22.48
CA LEU A 395 -2.31 -4.17 -22.35
C LEU A 395 -1.55 -3.81 -21.07
N ARG A 396 -1.28 -4.77 -20.18
CA ARG A 396 -0.58 -4.56 -18.89
C ARG A 396 0.96 -4.54 -19.01
N GLY A 397 1.48 -4.36 -20.22
CA GLY A 397 2.92 -4.35 -20.49
C GLY A 397 3.70 -3.36 -19.62
N VAL A 398 4.92 -3.76 -19.25
CA VAL A 398 5.84 -2.98 -18.41
C VAL A 398 7.13 -2.71 -19.21
N PRO A 399 7.59 -1.45 -19.35
CA PRO A 399 7.02 -0.22 -18.78
C PRO A 399 5.68 0.16 -19.42
N VAL A 400 4.82 0.85 -18.66
CA VAL A 400 3.49 1.25 -19.14
C VAL A 400 3.59 2.17 -20.36
N GLN A 401 2.86 1.82 -21.42
CA GLN A 401 2.72 2.59 -22.66
C GLN A 401 1.25 2.85 -22.98
N ILE A 402 1.00 3.88 -23.80
CA ILE A 402 -0.32 4.24 -24.33
C ILE A 402 -0.28 4.08 -25.85
N THR A 403 -0.90 3.00 -26.32
CA THR A 403 -1.01 2.66 -27.75
C THR A 403 -2.29 3.25 -28.34
N LYS A 404 -2.55 2.99 -29.62
CA LYS A 404 -3.80 3.40 -30.26
C LYS A 404 -4.95 2.51 -29.78
N GLU A 405 -4.69 1.22 -29.61
CA GLU A 405 -5.64 0.22 -29.11
C GLU A 405 -6.14 0.59 -27.71
N ASP A 406 -5.26 1.07 -26.82
CA ASP A 406 -5.66 1.60 -25.51
C ASP A 406 -6.70 2.73 -25.64
N ILE A 407 -6.45 3.69 -26.55
CA ILE A 407 -7.31 4.86 -26.74
C ILE A 407 -8.67 4.45 -27.31
N ASP A 408 -8.66 3.58 -28.33
CA ASP A 408 -9.89 3.14 -28.98
C ASP A 408 -10.75 2.27 -28.04
N GLU A 409 -10.13 1.41 -27.23
CA GLU A 409 -10.84 0.64 -26.19
C GLU A 409 -11.50 1.57 -25.15
N TRP A 410 -10.79 2.57 -24.65
CA TRP A 410 -11.35 3.45 -23.63
C TRP A 410 -12.35 4.47 -24.20
N ARG A 411 -12.28 4.80 -25.49
CA ARG A 411 -13.37 5.52 -26.18
C ARG A 411 -14.62 4.64 -26.28
N PHE A 412 -14.45 3.36 -26.58
CA PHE A 412 -15.55 2.41 -26.52
C PHE A 412 -16.13 2.31 -25.10
N TRP A 413 -15.30 2.30 -24.05
CA TRP A 413 -15.77 2.39 -22.67
C TRP A 413 -16.61 3.64 -22.41
N PHE A 414 -16.22 4.79 -22.95
CA PHE A 414 -17.02 6.02 -22.79
C PHE A 414 -18.43 5.82 -23.35
N VAL A 415 -18.53 5.32 -24.58
CA VAL A 415 -19.82 5.06 -25.23
C VAL A 415 -20.68 4.09 -24.43
N MET A 416 -20.08 3.02 -23.89
CA MET A 416 -20.81 2.00 -23.13
C MET A 416 -21.18 2.45 -21.71
N HIS A 417 -20.34 3.27 -21.07
CA HIS A 417 -20.50 3.64 -19.67
C HIS A 417 -21.11 5.02 -19.45
N PHE A 418 -21.15 5.88 -20.46
CA PHE A 418 -21.82 7.18 -20.46
C PHE A 418 -22.86 7.24 -21.60
N PRO A 419 -23.90 6.38 -21.57
CA PRO A 419 -24.93 6.40 -22.59
C PRO A 419 -25.69 7.73 -22.59
N GLN A 420 -26.22 8.11 -23.75
CA GLN A 420 -26.94 9.37 -23.95
C GLN A 420 -28.10 9.57 -22.97
N CYS A 421 -28.77 8.49 -22.57
CA CYS A 421 -29.88 8.57 -21.62
C CYS A 421 -29.45 9.16 -20.27
N GLY A 422 -28.19 9.01 -19.86
CA GLY A 422 -27.71 9.50 -18.57
C GLY A 422 -27.13 10.91 -18.60
N TRP A 423 -27.13 11.57 -19.75
CA TRP A 423 -26.66 12.95 -19.89
C TRP A 423 -27.71 13.93 -19.37
N PHE A 424 -27.25 15.11 -18.95
CA PHE A 424 -28.13 16.25 -18.71
C PHE A 424 -28.58 16.83 -20.04
N GLU A 425 -29.79 17.37 -20.09
CA GLU A 425 -30.34 17.94 -21.31
C GLU A 425 -29.51 19.13 -21.80
N GLU A 426 -29.05 19.96 -20.86
CA GLU A 426 -28.22 21.14 -21.07
C GLU A 426 -26.88 20.82 -21.75
N GLY A 427 -26.38 19.59 -21.62
CA GLY A 427 -25.09 19.16 -22.15
C GLY A 427 -25.16 18.26 -23.38
N ARG A 428 -26.38 17.83 -23.78
CA ARG A 428 -26.57 16.75 -24.76
C ARG A 428 -26.00 17.10 -26.13
N GLU A 429 -26.31 18.29 -26.63
CA GLU A 429 -25.84 18.75 -27.95
C GLU A 429 -24.30 18.86 -27.99
N ALA A 430 -23.70 19.47 -26.96
CA ALA A 430 -22.25 19.62 -26.87
C ALA A 430 -21.53 18.27 -26.86
N LEU A 431 -22.04 17.28 -26.13
CA LEU A 431 -21.48 15.91 -26.12
C LEU A 431 -21.64 15.22 -27.48
N MET A 432 -22.78 15.38 -28.15
CA MET A 432 -22.99 14.80 -29.47
C MET A 432 -22.02 15.36 -30.50
N VAL A 433 -21.88 16.68 -30.58
CA VAL A 433 -20.93 17.36 -31.48
C VAL A 433 -19.51 16.87 -31.19
N HIS A 434 -19.14 16.76 -29.92
CA HIS A 434 -17.81 16.29 -29.56
C HIS A 434 -17.57 14.83 -29.96
N LEU A 435 -18.54 13.94 -29.73
CA LEU A 435 -18.44 12.54 -30.16
C LEU A 435 -18.36 12.39 -31.68
N GLN A 436 -18.99 13.27 -32.44
CA GLN A 436 -18.85 13.33 -33.90
C GLN A 436 -17.42 13.71 -34.29
N GLN A 437 -16.85 14.74 -33.65
CA GLN A 437 -15.49 15.21 -33.92
C GLN A 437 -14.41 14.15 -33.64
N VAL A 438 -14.59 13.34 -32.60
CA VAL A 438 -13.63 12.25 -32.31
C VAL A 438 -13.90 10.96 -33.12
N GLY A 439 -14.97 10.92 -33.92
CA GLY A 439 -15.30 9.80 -34.81
C GLY A 439 -16.07 8.64 -34.16
N TRP A 440 -16.82 8.89 -33.07
CA TRP A 440 -17.51 7.84 -32.28
C TRP A 440 -19.03 8.04 -32.11
N ALA A 441 -19.62 9.02 -32.79
CA ALA A 441 -21.05 9.32 -32.68
C ALA A 441 -21.99 8.18 -33.13
N GLU A 442 -21.59 7.38 -34.12
CA GLU A 442 -22.42 6.27 -34.61
C GLU A 442 -22.59 5.13 -33.61
N LEU A 443 -21.62 4.98 -32.69
CA LEU A 443 -21.65 3.95 -31.64
C LEU A 443 -22.47 4.41 -30.43
N SER A 444 -22.55 5.72 -30.15
CA SER A 444 -23.35 6.26 -29.04
C SER A 444 -24.85 6.06 -29.24
N ASN A 445 -25.31 6.02 -30.50
CA ASN A 445 -26.70 5.73 -30.84
C ASN A 445 -27.07 4.23 -30.71
N LYS A 446 -26.08 3.33 -30.63
CA LYS A 446 -26.30 1.86 -30.57
C LYS A 446 -26.24 1.28 -29.15
N GLY A 447 -25.94 2.11 -28.14
CA GLY A 447 -25.81 1.75 -26.73
C GLY A 447 -27.13 1.58 -25.98
N GLY A 448 -28.07 0.78 -26.52
CA GLY A 448 -29.13 0.17 -25.72
C GLY A 448 -28.62 -1.13 -25.06
N PRO A 449 -29.20 -1.59 -23.93
CA PRO A 449 -28.70 -2.77 -23.24
C PRO A 449 -28.79 -4.01 -24.14
N ARG A 450 -27.65 -4.46 -24.69
CA ARG A 450 -27.53 -5.81 -25.24
C ARG A 450 -27.56 -6.76 -24.06
N ARG A 451 -28.57 -7.65 -24.04
CA ARG A 451 -28.65 -8.79 -23.11
C ARG A 451 -27.29 -9.49 -23.09
N SER A 452 -26.72 -9.60 -21.91
CA SER A 452 -25.52 -10.37 -21.62
C SER A 452 -25.77 -11.84 -21.95
N GLY A 453 -25.42 -12.24 -23.17
CA GLY A 453 -25.11 -13.62 -23.50
C GLY A 453 -23.62 -13.82 -23.33
N LEU A 454 -23.26 -14.70 -22.39
CA LEU A 454 -21.99 -15.42 -22.30
C LEU A 454 -20.72 -14.59 -22.09
N TYR A 455 -20.38 -14.35 -20.81
CA TYR A 455 -19.02 -14.54 -20.30
C TYR A 455 -19.13 -14.88 -18.81
N SER A 456 -19.32 -16.16 -18.53
CA SER A 456 -19.01 -16.81 -17.25
C SER A 456 -17.62 -17.43 -17.39
N GLY A 457 -16.66 -16.90 -16.65
CA GLY A 457 -15.26 -17.35 -16.58
C GLY A 457 -14.46 -16.44 -15.66
#